data_AF-A0A430FDT1-F1
#
_entry.id   AF-A0A430FDT1-F1
#
_cell.length_a   1.000
_cell.length_b   1.000
_cell.length_c   1.000
_cell.angle_alpha   90.00
_cell.angle_beta   90.00
_cell.angle_gamma   90.00
#
_symmetry.space_group_name_H-M   'P 1'
#
loop_
_entity.id
_entity.type
_entity.pdbx_description
1 polymer ?
#
loop_
_entity_poly.entity_id
_entity_poly.type
_entity_poly.pdbx_seq_one_letter_code
_entity_poly.pdbx_strand_id
1 'polypeptide(L)'
;MQCVQCGAPIADGDHFCMKCGAPAPTAPAAPSPAASVTTCPACGNAVTAGMKFCQHCGTPLQAADNAVPIAEQPTQAIPTPVQPVAAPAPQPVTPSPVTPPPAAQPAWGVQTPGTPAPAPVPTPQFGGANGGASSKTGKSKTTVIIAAVIAAVVLVIACIGGWWFLHRDKGGEQQTTSQSATTKSDTSDASKSGADTKTDEECTAAPDAELQSVDHADTTLTATMKFTTNCSSKNAAFEQSDIKISIKDSSGNVIAAAIFDFSKQPLAFKNGDATVKLAFNTRQYWRPYDQIDASGTQTVVQAKQTADGEPAANAGDAIGGANIADSDIERYAQLALSWQLSHDASDAQNFYSTYTTQLSSKKFGLEAEGKTWQYKDIYEQFLQLRIKHPHALMVWSSDWPTYTKGGGVSDYYVILSGESFGTTDDGSAWCSSNGYTSADCLVVDLQ
;
A
#
# COMPACT_ATOMS: atom_id res chain seq x y z
N MET A 1 28.66 10.00 21.71
CA MET A 1 28.25 10.32 23.12
C MET A 1 27.34 9.21 23.73
N GLN A 2 26.80 9.35 24.96
CA GLN A 2 25.83 8.40 25.57
C GLN A 2 24.43 9.03 25.69
N CYS A 3 23.38 8.23 25.50
CA CYS A 3 21.99 8.64 25.64
C CYS A 3 21.60 8.84 27.11
N VAL A 4 21.06 10.01 27.45
CA VAL A 4 20.59 10.33 28.80
C VAL A 4 19.32 9.57 29.23
N GLN A 5 18.58 8.98 28.29
CA GLN A 5 17.35 8.22 28.58
C GLN A 5 17.58 6.70 28.70
N CYS A 6 18.43 6.10 27.86
CA CYS A 6 18.64 4.64 27.85
C CYS A 6 20.11 4.18 27.97
N GLY A 7 21.06 5.10 28.15
CA GLY A 7 22.50 4.79 28.32
C GLY A 7 23.23 4.30 27.06
N ALA A 8 22.51 4.00 25.97
CA ALA A 8 23.09 3.51 24.73
C ALA A 8 24.04 4.53 24.07
N PRO A 9 25.07 4.08 23.33
CA PRO A 9 25.92 4.97 22.55
C PRO A 9 25.10 5.66 21.45
N ILE A 10 25.37 6.96 21.27
CA ILE A 10 24.91 7.82 20.19
C ILE A 10 26.16 8.13 19.36
N ALA A 11 26.14 7.93 18.04
CA ALA A 11 27.32 8.23 17.22
C ALA A 11 27.56 9.74 17.13
N ASP A 12 28.79 10.15 16.87
CA ASP A 12 29.12 11.58 16.82
C ASP A 12 28.55 12.20 15.54
N GLY A 13 27.61 13.13 15.70
CA GLY A 13 26.78 13.69 14.62
C GLY A 13 25.32 13.25 14.63
N ASP A 14 24.96 12.21 15.40
CA ASP A 14 23.55 11.83 15.58
C ASP A 14 22.86 12.79 16.57
N HIS A 15 21.80 13.44 16.11
CA HIS A 15 21.00 14.37 16.94
C HIS A 15 19.99 13.67 17.85
N PHE A 16 19.91 12.34 17.82
CA PHE A 16 19.09 11.54 18.72
C PHE A 16 19.65 10.12 18.90
N CYS A 17 19.16 9.41 19.92
CA CYS A 17 19.62 8.07 20.23
C CYS A 17 19.04 7.02 19.28
N MET A 18 19.91 6.40 18.48
CA MET A 18 19.63 5.25 17.60
C MET A 18 18.87 4.09 18.27
N LYS A 19 18.98 3.96 19.61
CA LYS A 19 18.44 2.82 20.36
C LYS A 19 17.02 3.03 20.89
N CYS A 20 16.64 4.25 21.28
CA CYS A 20 15.31 4.57 21.83
C CYS A 20 14.58 5.71 21.10
N GLY A 21 15.31 6.63 20.46
CA GLY A 21 14.78 7.83 19.81
C GLY A 21 14.95 9.14 20.58
N ALA A 22 15.39 9.10 21.85
CA ALA A 22 15.52 10.31 22.66
C ALA A 22 16.54 11.30 22.08
N PRO A 23 16.26 12.62 22.05
CA PRO A 23 17.16 13.62 21.47
C PRO A 23 18.53 13.65 22.17
N ALA A 24 19.56 13.93 21.41
CA ALA A 24 20.93 14.04 21.91
C ALA A 24 21.10 15.37 22.68
N PRO A 25 21.82 15.37 23.83
CA PRO A 25 22.19 16.60 24.52
C PRO A 25 22.89 17.60 23.57
N THR A 26 22.40 18.83 23.55
CA THR A 26 22.69 19.83 22.51
C THR A 26 24.17 20.26 22.44
N ALA A 27 24.76 20.09 21.25
CA ALA A 27 25.92 20.86 20.81
C ALA A 27 25.47 21.92 19.78
N PRO A 28 26.08 23.14 19.74
CA PRO A 28 25.68 24.17 18.78
C PRO A 28 25.96 23.74 17.33
N ALA A 29 24.96 23.91 16.46
CA ALA A 29 25.03 23.46 15.07
C ALA A 29 26.00 24.28 14.20
N ALA A 30 26.79 23.59 13.38
CA ALA A 30 27.29 24.15 12.12
C ALA A 30 26.22 23.92 11.03
N PRO A 31 26.05 24.85 10.06
CA PRO A 31 25.05 24.68 9.01
C PRO A 31 25.47 23.57 8.03
N SER A 32 24.61 22.55 7.90
CA SER A 32 24.74 21.47 6.90
C SER A 32 23.74 21.71 5.75
N PRO A 33 24.03 21.35 4.49
CA PRO A 33 23.28 21.84 3.34
C PRO A 33 21.90 21.18 3.21
N ALA A 34 20.96 21.93 2.61
CA ALA A 34 19.62 21.46 2.31
C ALA A 34 19.65 20.17 1.46
N ALA A 35 18.76 19.23 1.77
CA ALA A 35 18.61 17.98 1.04
C ALA A 35 18.38 18.26 -0.46
N SER A 36 19.30 17.77 -1.29
CA SER A 36 19.27 17.98 -2.75
C SER A 36 18.18 17.11 -3.39
N VAL A 37 16.99 17.66 -3.52
CA VAL A 37 15.88 17.05 -4.27
C VAL A 37 16.32 16.83 -5.72
N THR A 38 16.27 15.58 -6.16
CA THR A 38 16.61 15.16 -7.53
C THR A 38 15.36 14.63 -8.21
N THR A 39 15.22 14.84 -9.52
CA THR A 39 14.03 14.36 -10.26
C THR A 39 14.22 12.93 -10.76
N CYS A 40 13.19 12.08 -10.64
CA CYS A 40 13.21 10.73 -11.19
C CYS A 40 13.32 10.78 -12.73
N PRO A 41 14.33 10.13 -13.34
CA PRO A 41 14.54 10.18 -14.79
C PRO A 41 13.45 9.45 -15.60
N ALA A 42 12.65 8.58 -14.98
CA ALA A 42 11.61 7.81 -15.67
C ALA A 42 10.21 8.44 -15.60
N CYS A 43 9.87 9.18 -14.54
CA CYS A 43 8.51 9.71 -14.33
C CYS A 43 8.44 11.21 -14.03
N GLY A 44 9.57 11.91 -13.89
CA GLY A 44 9.59 13.36 -13.67
C GLY A 44 9.18 13.84 -12.26
N ASN A 45 8.85 12.92 -11.34
CA ASN A 45 8.54 13.29 -9.94
C ASN A 45 9.80 13.55 -9.11
N ALA A 46 9.65 14.36 -8.06
CA ALA A 46 10.71 14.62 -7.10
C ALA A 46 11.11 13.35 -6.32
N VAL A 47 12.39 13.26 -5.96
CA VAL A 47 12.96 12.21 -5.12
C VAL A 47 13.92 12.83 -4.10
N THR A 48 13.74 12.43 -2.84
CA THR A 48 14.69 12.66 -1.75
C THR A 48 16.01 11.93 -1.99
N ALA A 49 17.12 12.57 -1.67
CA ALA A 49 18.44 11.93 -1.68
C ALA A 49 18.45 10.68 -0.77
N GLY A 50 19.17 9.63 -1.18
CA GLY A 50 19.27 8.36 -0.44
C GLY A 50 18.22 7.29 -0.79
N MET A 51 17.15 7.64 -1.50
CA MET A 51 16.16 6.66 -1.98
C MET A 51 16.75 5.75 -3.06
N LYS A 52 16.53 4.43 -2.97
CA LYS A 52 17.00 3.47 -3.99
C LYS A 52 16.08 3.39 -5.21
N PHE A 53 14.78 3.48 -4.99
CA PHE A 53 13.74 3.48 -6.01
C PHE A 53 12.94 4.78 -5.94
N CYS A 54 12.35 5.20 -7.06
CA CYS A 54 11.43 6.34 -7.07
C CYS A 54 10.14 5.98 -6.32
N GLN A 55 9.76 6.83 -5.36
CA GLN A 55 8.56 6.66 -4.52
C GLN A 55 7.24 6.66 -5.32
N HIS A 56 7.24 7.21 -6.54
CA HIS A 56 6.04 7.31 -7.39
C HIS A 56 5.92 6.22 -8.46
N CYS A 57 7.03 5.65 -8.96
CA CYS A 57 7.01 4.70 -10.08
C CYS A 57 7.89 3.45 -9.88
N GLY A 58 8.59 3.34 -8.76
CA GLY A 58 9.44 2.19 -8.42
C GLY A 58 10.71 2.04 -9.26
N THR A 59 11.01 2.97 -10.18
CA THR A 59 12.23 2.90 -11.00
C THR A 59 13.49 3.02 -10.13
N PRO A 60 14.50 2.15 -10.29
CA PRO A 60 15.77 2.26 -9.56
C PRO A 60 16.52 3.53 -9.93
N LEU A 61 17.11 4.18 -8.94
CA LEU A 61 17.77 5.48 -9.07
C LEU A 61 19.30 5.38 -9.10
N GLN A 62 19.88 4.29 -8.58
CA GLN A 62 21.32 4.06 -8.49
C GLN A 62 21.98 3.62 -9.82
N ALA A 63 21.46 4.10 -10.96
CA ALA A 63 21.98 3.82 -12.30
C ALA A 63 22.57 5.06 -13.00
N ALA A 64 22.43 6.26 -12.42
CA ALA A 64 22.83 7.52 -13.08
C ALA A 64 24.31 7.91 -12.88
N ASP A 65 24.97 7.43 -11.83
CA ASP A 65 26.30 7.94 -11.40
C ASP A 65 27.51 7.33 -12.12
N ASN A 66 27.30 6.44 -13.10
CA ASN A 66 28.37 5.82 -13.90
C ASN A 66 28.28 6.14 -15.40
N ALA A 67 28.09 7.42 -15.72
CA ALA A 67 28.38 7.96 -17.04
C ALA A 67 29.72 8.72 -17.01
N VAL A 68 30.83 8.00 -17.23
CA VAL A 68 32.14 8.64 -17.44
C VAL A 68 32.07 9.51 -18.70
N PRO A 69 32.33 10.83 -18.64
CA PRO A 69 32.36 11.66 -19.83
C PRO A 69 33.60 11.33 -20.65
N ILE A 70 33.42 10.63 -21.78
CA ILE A 70 34.50 10.44 -22.76
C ILE A 70 34.80 11.80 -23.40
N ALA A 71 36.04 12.27 -23.22
CA ALA A 71 36.50 13.55 -23.73
C ALA A 71 36.51 13.60 -25.26
N GLU A 72 36.37 14.82 -25.79
CA GLU A 72 36.36 15.12 -27.23
C GLU A 72 37.74 14.89 -27.90
N GLN A 73 37.70 14.55 -29.20
CA GLN A 73 38.48 15.15 -30.32
C GLN A 73 38.87 14.11 -31.41
N PRO A 74 39.04 14.51 -32.71
CA PRO A 74 38.39 15.63 -33.41
C PRO A 74 38.01 15.36 -34.91
N THR A 75 37.19 16.27 -35.47
CA THR A 75 37.11 16.67 -36.90
C THR A 75 36.63 15.65 -37.96
N GLN A 76 35.49 15.93 -38.63
CA GLN A 76 35.49 16.43 -40.03
C GLN A 76 34.13 16.94 -40.56
N ALA A 77 34.21 18.06 -41.30
CA ALA A 77 33.35 18.56 -42.38
C ALA A 77 31.81 18.64 -42.24
N ILE A 78 31.31 19.89 -42.19
CA ILE A 78 29.91 20.28 -42.43
C ILE A 78 29.64 20.33 -43.96
N PRO A 79 28.42 20.00 -44.40
CA PRO A 79 27.66 20.97 -45.19
C PRO A 79 26.28 21.29 -44.60
N THR A 80 25.86 22.54 -44.81
CA THR A 80 24.70 23.24 -44.24
C THR A 80 23.34 22.53 -44.32
N PRO A 81 22.54 22.55 -43.24
CA PRO A 81 21.09 22.42 -43.31
C PRO A 81 20.38 23.79 -43.44
N VAL A 82 19.24 23.73 -44.14
CA VAL A 82 18.33 24.82 -44.54
C VAL A 82 17.73 25.59 -43.36
N GLN A 83 17.46 26.88 -43.53
CA GLN A 83 16.76 27.71 -42.53
C GLN A 83 15.31 27.26 -42.28
N PRO A 84 14.87 27.10 -41.02
CA PRO A 84 13.45 27.04 -40.68
C PRO A 84 12.81 28.43 -40.74
N VAL A 85 11.63 28.52 -41.38
CA VAL A 85 10.82 29.74 -41.42
C VAL A 85 10.26 30.05 -40.04
N ALA A 86 10.23 31.34 -39.66
CA ALA A 86 9.73 31.79 -38.36
C ALA A 86 8.25 31.43 -38.14
N ALA A 87 7.96 30.77 -37.01
CA ALA A 87 6.60 30.63 -36.50
C ALA A 87 6.13 31.95 -35.85
N PRO A 88 4.85 32.34 -36.02
CA PRO A 88 4.33 33.59 -35.46
C PRO A 88 4.23 33.53 -33.92
N ALA A 89 4.53 34.66 -33.26
CA ALA A 89 4.49 34.78 -31.81
C ALA A 89 3.06 34.66 -31.25
N PRO A 90 2.88 34.01 -30.07
CA PRO A 90 1.58 33.96 -29.41
C PRO A 90 1.12 35.35 -28.98
N GLN A 91 -0.14 35.68 -29.29
CA GLN A 91 -0.76 36.95 -28.88
C GLN A 91 -1.03 36.94 -27.36
N PRO A 92 -0.85 38.07 -26.65
CA PRO A 92 -1.18 38.16 -25.23
C PRO A 92 -2.69 38.07 -25.00
N VAL A 93 -3.11 37.15 -24.13
CA VAL A 93 -4.51 37.05 -23.71
C VAL A 93 -4.88 38.19 -22.76
N THR A 94 -5.93 38.93 -23.09
CA THR A 94 -6.49 39.99 -22.22
C THR A 94 -7.39 39.39 -21.15
N PRO A 95 -7.20 39.69 -19.85
CA PRO A 95 -8.13 39.26 -18.81
C PRO A 95 -9.46 40.02 -18.90
N SER A 96 -10.57 39.30 -18.75
CA SER A 96 -11.91 39.89 -18.63
C SER A 96 -12.05 40.72 -17.34
N PRO A 97 -12.86 41.79 -17.33
CA PRO A 97 -13.01 42.66 -16.16
C PRO A 97 -13.79 41.99 -15.04
N VAL A 98 -13.23 41.99 -13.83
CA VAL A 98 -13.93 41.61 -12.59
C VAL A 98 -14.75 42.79 -12.09
N THR A 99 -16.04 42.59 -11.84
CA THR A 99 -16.92 43.58 -11.21
C THR A 99 -16.64 43.70 -9.71
N PRO A 100 -16.38 44.91 -9.17
CA PRO A 100 -16.19 45.11 -7.75
C PRO A 100 -17.52 45.16 -6.97
N PRO A 101 -17.60 44.62 -5.74
CA PRO A 101 -18.70 44.93 -4.83
C PRO A 101 -18.62 46.39 -4.33
N PRO A 102 -19.75 47.04 -4.02
CA PRO A 102 -19.77 48.44 -3.59
C PRO A 102 -19.19 48.62 -2.19
N ALA A 103 -18.45 49.72 -2.00
CA ALA A 103 -17.84 50.08 -0.73
C ALA A 103 -18.86 50.64 0.28
N ALA A 104 -18.65 50.31 1.56
CA ALA A 104 -19.25 51.03 2.69
C ALA A 104 -18.13 51.60 3.58
N GLN A 105 -18.12 52.92 3.74
CA GLN A 105 -17.29 53.67 4.70
C GLN A 105 -18.20 54.15 5.87
N PRO A 106 -17.66 54.82 6.90
CA PRO A 106 -16.62 54.35 7.81
C PRO A 106 -17.11 54.38 9.28
N ALA A 107 -16.29 53.88 10.21
CA ALA A 107 -16.63 53.76 11.63
C ALA A 107 -16.73 55.10 12.39
N TRP A 108 -17.72 55.22 13.27
CA TRP A 108 -17.74 56.10 14.46
C TRP A 108 -18.54 55.41 15.58
N GLY A 109 -18.08 55.53 16.84
CA GLY A 109 -18.89 55.18 18.02
C GLY A 109 -18.28 54.14 18.96
N VAL A 110 -17.31 54.55 19.77
CA VAL A 110 -16.95 53.82 21.00
C VAL A 110 -18.07 53.98 22.02
N GLN A 111 -18.74 52.89 22.42
CA GLN A 111 -19.46 52.80 23.70
C GLN A 111 -19.32 51.39 24.29
N THR A 112 -18.90 51.32 25.55
CA THR A 112 -18.77 50.09 26.34
C THR A 112 -20.08 49.72 27.02
N PRO A 113 -20.66 48.52 26.80
CA PRO A 113 -21.73 47.99 27.65
C PRO A 113 -21.15 47.36 28.92
N GLY A 114 -21.73 47.68 30.07
CA GLY A 114 -21.33 47.13 31.36
C GLY A 114 -21.77 45.69 31.60
N THR A 115 -21.13 45.04 32.57
CA THR A 115 -21.32 43.65 32.99
C THR A 115 -22.74 43.35 33.52
N PRO A 116 -23.46 42.37 32.96
CA PRO A 116 -24.63 41.77 33.62
C PRO A 116 -24.18 40.70 34.64
N ALA A 117 -24.84 40.66 35.80
CA ALA A 117 -24.57 39.68 36.85
C ALA A 117 -25.09 38.26 36.49
N PRO A 118 -24.48 37.18 37.03
CA PRO A 118 -24.95 35.81 36.78
C PRO A 118 -26.28 35.52 37.48
N ALA A 119 -27.17 34.80 36.79
CA ALA A 119 -28.42 34.30 37.35
C ALA A 119 -28.19 33.09 38.29
N PRO A 120 -29.03 32.89 39.32
CA PRO A 120 -28.81 31.86 40.33
C PRO A 120 -29.15 30.44 39.86
N VAL A 121 -28.35 29.47 40.32
CA VAL A 121 -28.54 28.03 40.12
C VAL A 121 -29.55 27.48 41.13
N PRO A 122 -30.52 26.63 40.74
CA PRO A 122 -31.43 25.97 41.68
C PRO A 122 -30.78 24.74 42.36
N THR A 123 -30.88 24.69 43.69
CA THR A 123 -30.40 23.60 44.56
C THR A 123 -31.30 22.36 44.48
N PRO A 124 -30.77 21.12 44.55
CA PRO A 124 -31.61 19.91 44.58
C PRO A 124 -32.29 19.69 45.94
N GLN A 125 -33.55 19.23 45.92
CA GLN A 125 -34.26 18.72 47.11
C GLN A 125 -34.32 17.19 47.11
N PHE A 126 -33.95 16.59 48.24
CA PHE A 126 -34.12 15.16 48.51
C PHE A 126 -35.45 14.86 49.22
N GLY A 127 -35.99 13.68 48.94
CA GLY A 127 -37.20 13.10 49.57
C GLY A 127 -38.24 12.68 48.53
N GLY A 128 -38.84 11.48 48.59
CA GLY A 128 -38.64 10.39 49.52
C GLY A 128 -39.82 9.41 49.52
N ALA A 129 -39.54 8.14 49.23
CA ALA A 129 -40.37 6.95 49.47
C ALA A 129 -41.61 6.63 48.59
N ASN A 130 -41.70 5.32 48.30
CA ASN A 130 -42.88 4.47 48.11
C ASN A 130 -43.72 4.47 46.81
N GLY A 131 -43.58 3.34 46.08
CA GLY A 131 -44.75 2.48 45.83
C GLY A 131 -45.07 2.10 44.38
N GLY A 132 -45.35 0.81 44.15
CA GLY A 132 -46.29 0.38 43.10
C GLY A 132 -45.70 -0.22 41.82
N ALA A 133 -45.66 -1.56 41.77
CA ALA A 133 -45.27 -2.36 40.61
C ALA A 133 -46.11 -2.14 39.32
N SER A 134 -45.47 -2.31 38.16
CA SER A 134 -45.99 -3.18 37.09
C SER A 134 -44.94 -3.52 36.02
N SER A 135 -44.74 -4.81 35.79
CA SER A 135 -43.89 -5.38 34.74
C SER A 135 -44.62 -5.43 33.38
N LYS A 136 -43.93 -5.07 32.29
CA LYS A 136 -44.24 -5.58 30.95
C LYS A 136 -42.98 -5.85 30.13
N THR A 137 -42.78 -7.13 29.83
CA THR A 137 -41.78 -7.65 28.90
C THR A 137 -42.18 -7.33 27.46
N GLY A 138 -41.27 -6.77 26.65
CA GLY A 138 -41.46 -6.54 25.22
C GLY A 138 -40.49 -7.37 24.38
N LYS A 139 -41.02 -8.28 23.56
CA LYS A 139 -40.22 -9.21 22.72
C LYS A 139 -40.93 -9.34 21.36
N SER A 140 -40.26 -8.98 20.27
CA SER A 140 -40.74 -9.27 18.90
C SER A 140 -39.56 -9.53 17.95
N LYS A 141 -39.84 -10.23 16.85
CA LYS A 141 -38.90 -10.68 15.81
C LYS A 141 -39.49 -10.38 14.42
N THR A 142 -38.65 -10.56 13.38
CA THR A 142 -39.03 -10.96 12.01
C THR A 142 -39.43 -9.78 11.08
N THR A 143 -38.60 -9.29 10.15
CA THR A 143 -38.12 -9.82 8.82
C THR A 143 -39.02 -9.40 7.63
N VAL A 144 -38.42 -9.32 6.42
CA VAL A 144 -39.00 -9.12 5.07
C VAL A 144 -39.05 -7.68 4.51
N ILE A 145 -37.91 -7.15 4.03
CA ILE A 145 -37.80 -6.35 2.75
C ILE A 145 -36.38 -6.49 2.15
N ILE A 146 -35.91 -7.70 1.76
CA ILE A 146 -34.65 -7.88 0.99
C ILE A 146 -34.85 -8.90 -0.14
N ALA A 147 -35.88 -8.68 -0.96
CA ALA A 147 -36.15 -9.49 -2.16
C ALA A 147 -36.43 -8.65 -3.42
N ALA A 148 -36.96 -7.43 -3.25
CA ALA A 148 -37.31 -6.55 -4.38
C ALA A 148 -36.10 -5.87 -5.05
N VAL A 149 -35.02 -5.60 -4.30
CA VAL A 149 -33.84 -4.88 -4.83
C VAL A 149 -33.00 -5.77 -5.76
N ILE A 150 -32.86 -7.06 -5.43
CA ILE A 150 -32.04 -8.00 -6.22
C ILE A 150 -32.62 -8.22 -7.62
N ALA A 151 -33.96 -8.28 -7.74
CA ALA A 151 -34.62 -8.44 -9.04
C ALA A 151 -34.43 -7.21 -9.97
N ALA A 152 -34.32 -6.00 -9.41
CA ALA A 152 -34.12 -4.78 -10.19
C ALA A 152 -32.68 -4.68 -10.75
N VAL A 153 -31.67 -5.10 -9.99
CA VAL A 153 -30.26 -5.03 -10.40
C VAL A 153 -29.96 -6.00 -11.56
N VAL A 154 -30.55 -7.20 -11.55
CA VAL A 154 -30.36 -8.22 -12.62
C VAL A 154 -30.86 -7.70 -13.98
N LEU A 155 -31.93 -6.90 -14.02
CA LEU A 155 -32.46 -6.35 -15.27
C LEU A 155 -31.62 -5.22 -15.86
N VAL A 156 -30.83 -4.50 -15.06
CA VAL A 156 -29.94 -3.43 -15.57
C VAL A 156 -28.66 -4.02 -16.18
N ILE A 157 -28.10 -5.08 -15.60
CA ILE A 157 -26.90 -5.75 -16.11
C ILE A 157 -27.14 -6.37 -17.51
N ALA A 158 -28.36 -6.86 -17.76
CA ALA A 158 -28.75 -7.41 -19.07
C ALA A 158 -28.75 -6.39 -20.23
N CYS A 159 -28.87 -5.08 -19.95
CA CYS A 159 -28.95 -4.05 -20.98
C CYS A 159 -27.61 -3.44 -21.39
N ILE A 160 -26.56 -3.53 -20.56
CA ILE A 160 -25.26 -2.89 -20.83
C ILE A 160 -24.26 -3.87 -21.49
N GLY A 161 -24.36 -5.17 -21.21
CA GLY A 161 -23.52 -6.20 -21.84
C GLY A 161 -23.73 -6.39 -23.35
N GLY A 162 -24.81 -5.87 -23.93
CA GLY A 162 -25.16 -6.08 -25.34
C GLY A 162 -24.38 -5.22 -26.36
N TRP A 163 -23.74 -4.11 -25.95
CA TRP A 163 -23.19 -3.15 -26.91
C TRP A 163 -21.75 -3.45 -27.35
N TRP A 164 -20.92 -4.05 -26.48
CA TRP A 164 -19.50 -4.30 -26.79
C TRP A 164 -19.29 -5.48 -27.76
N PHE A 165 -20.26 -6.40 -27.86
CA PHE A 165 -20.13 -7.63 -28.67
C PHE A 165 -20.56 -7.49 -30.14
N LEU A 166 -21.11 -6.33 -30.56
CA LEU A 166 -21.64 -6.12 -31.92
C LEU A 166 -20.88 -5.06 -32.75
N HIS A 167 -19.61 -4.75 -32.40
CA HIS A 167 -18.80 -3.78 -33.14
C HIS A 167 -17.36 -4.23 -33.46
N ARG A 168 -17.12 -5.54 -33.58
CA ARG A 168 -15.83 -6.08 -34.03
C ARG A 168 -15.96 -6.87 -35.33
N ASP A 169 -16.02 -6.16 -36.46
CA ASP A 169 -16.06 -6.77 -37.78
C ASP A 169 -14.86 -6.38 -38.67
N LYS A 170 -14.17 -7.42 -39.16
CA LYS A 170 -13.35 -7.56 -40.38
C LYS A 170 -12.30 -6.52 -40.80
N GLY A 171 -11.10 -7.03 -41.09
CA GLY A 171 -10.19 -6.48 -42.10
C GLY A 171 -8.77 -7.05 -42.00
N GLY A 172 -8.28 -7.77 -43.01
CA GLY A 172 -6.86 -8.16 -43.11
C GLY A 172 -6.55 -9.58 -43.56
N GLU A 173 -6.89 -9.94 -44.81
CA GLU A 173 -6.19 -11.03 -45.49
C GLU A 173 -4.71 -10.67 -45.70
N GLN A 174 -3.78 -11.60 -45.47
CA GLN A 174 -2.68 -11.75 -46.41
C GLN A 174 -2.16 -13.18 -46.52
N GLN A 175 -1.98 -13.56 -47.78
CA GLN A 175 -1.58 -14.85 -48.30
C GLN A 175 -0.06 -14.97 -48.31
N THR A 176 0.49 -16.11 -47.88
CA THR A 176 1.91 -16.46 -48.13
C THR A 176 2.04 -17.89 -48.64
N THR A 177 2.59 -18.02 -49.85
CA THR A 177 2.79 -19.27 -50.59
C THR A 177 4.10 -19.96 -50.21
N SER A 178 4.10 -21.29 -50.05
CA SER A 178 5.13 -22.28 -50.44
C SER A 178 4.61 -23.68 -50.02
N GLN A 179 4.34 -24.66 -50.90
CA GLN A 179 5.28 -25.51 -51.68
C GLN A 179 6.45 -26.04 -50.82
N SER A 180 6.84 -27.31 -50.76
CA SER A 180 6.46 -28.59 -51.41
C SER A 180 7.21 -29.73 -50.70
N ALA A 181 6.90 -31.05 -50.74
CA ALA A 181 5.77 -31.86 -51.24
C ALA A 181 5.98 -33.34 -50.76
N THR A 182 5.22 -34.31 -51.29
CA THR A 182 5.50 -35.79 -51.34
C THR A 182 5.49 -36.60 -50.01
N THR A 183 4.84 -37.77 -49.85
CA THR A 183 4.02 -38.62 -50.77
C THR A 183 3.05 -39.53 -49.98
N LYS A 184 1.90 -39.88 -50.60
CA LYS A 184 0.99 -41.07 -50.50
C LYS A 184 1.22 -42.14 -49.38
N SER A 185 0.22 -42.90 -48.91
CA SER A 185 -0.99 -43.39 -49.61
C SER A 185 -2.12 -43.76 -48.64
N ASP A 186 -3.32 -43.90 -49.19
CA ASP A 186 -4.59 -44.26 -48.56
C ASP A 186 -4.61 -45.65 -47.90
N THR A 187 -5.47 -45.83 -46.88
CA THR A 187 -6.66 -46.72 -46.98
C THR A 187 -7.56 -46.54 -45.75
N SER A 188 -8.85 -46.34 -46.01
CA SER A 188 -9.93 -46.33 -45.01
C SER A 188 -10.31 -47.73 -44.57
N ASP A 189 -10.59 -47.97 -43.29
CA ASP A 189 -11.82 -48.67 -42.91
C ASP A 189 -12.27 -48.44 -41.45
N ALA A 190 -13.52 -48.81 -41.17
CA ALA A 190 -14.30 -48.27 -40.05
C ALA A 190 -14.22 -49.04 -38.71
N SER A 191 -14.55 -48.30 -37.64
CA SER A 191 -15.25 -48.74 -36.43
C SER A 191 -14.72 -49.93 -35.63
N LYS A 192 -14.17 -49.62 -34.43
CA LYS A 192 -14.47 -50.42 -33.24
C LYS A 192 -14.62 -49.55 -32.00
N SER A 193 -15.76 -49.70 -31.33
CA SER A 193 -16.07 -49.10 -30.03
C SER A 193 -15.21 -49.72 -28.93
N GLY A 194 -14.72 -48.90 -27.98
CA GLY A 194 -14.01 -49.38 -26.80
C GLY A 194 -13.32 -48.27 -26.00
N ALA A 195 -13.79 -48.06 -24.76
CA ALA A 195 -13.26 -47.20 -23.72
C ALA A 195 -13.31 -45.67 -23.95
N ASP A 196 -14.25 -45.01 -23.27
CA ASP A 196 -14.08 -43.64 -22.76
C ASP A 196 -12.89 -43.61 -21.79
N THR A 197 -11.68 -43.58 -22.32
CA THR A 197 -10.55 -43.01 -21.58
C THR A 197 -10.83 -41.51 -21.53
N LYS A 198 -11.32 -41.04 -20.39
CA LYS A 198 -11.17 -39.62 -20.04
C LYS A 198 -9.69 -39.33 -19.99
N THR A 199 -9.15 -38.83 -21.09
CA THR A 199 -7.97 -38.00 -21.04
C THR A 199 -8.41 -36.76 -20.30
N ASP A 200 -8.18 -36.72 -18.99
CA ASP A 200 -8.38 -35.51 -18.21
C ASP A 200 -7.43 -34.46 -18.81
N GLU A 201 -8.02 -33.51 -19.54
CA GLU A 201 -7.31 -32.55 -20.37
C GLU A 201 -6.49 -31.62 -19.46
N GLU A 202 -5.17 -31.88 -19.39
CA GLU A 202 -4.26 -31.18 -18.47
C GLU A 202 -4.36 -29.66 -18.64
N CYS A 203 -4.86 -28.98 -17.61
CA CYS A 203 -5.07 -27.55 -17.63
C CYS A 203 -3.74 -26.83 -17.35
N THR A 204 -3.03 -26.48 -18.43
CA THR A 204 -1.76 -25.74 -18.38
C THR A 204 -1.91 -24.24 -18.66
N ALA A 205 -3.07 -23.79 -19.12
CA ALA A 205 -3.37 -22.36 -19.28
C ALA A 205 -3.60 -21.73 -17.89
N ALA A 206 -2.80 -20.71 -17.56
CA ALA A 206 -2.95 -19.99 -16.29
C ALA A 206 -4.37 -19.41 -16.18
N PRO A 207 -5.08 -19.65 -15.05
CA PRO A 207 -6.41 -19.10 -14.84
C PRO A 207 -6.36 -17.60 -14.57
N ASP A 208 -7.47 -16.92 -14.84
CA ASP A 208 -7.69 -15.57 -14.34
C ASP A 208 -7.99 -15.63 -12.83
N ALA A 209 -7.70 -14.55 -12.11
CA ALA A 209 -7.91 -14.49 -10.66
C ALA A 209 -8.50 -13.14 -10.22
N GLU A 210 -9.32 -13.18 -9.17
CA GLU A 210 -9.98 -12.04 -8.55
C GLU A 210 -9.90 -12.18 -7.02
N LEU A 211 -9.50 -11.12 -6.33
CA LEU A 211 -9.54 -11.08 -4.86
C LEU A 211 -10.98 -10.86 -4.41
N GLN A 212 -11.51 -11.76 -3.58
CA GLN A 212 -12.88 -11.67 -3.04
C GLN A 212 -12.90 -11.02 -1.65
N SER A 213 -11.93 -11.38 -0.81
CA SER A 213 -11.75 -10.80 0.53
C SER A 213 -10.34 -11.04 1.04
N VAL A 214 -9.93 -10.26 2.04
CA VAL A 214 -8.76 -10.51 2.87
C VAL A 214 -9.17 -10.72 4.33
N ASP A 215 -8.34 -11.46 5.04
CA ASP A 215 -8.37 -11.66 6.49
C ASP A 215 -6.91 -11.83 6.96
N HIS A 216 -6.67 -12.05 8.25
CA HIS A 216 -5.33 -12.38 8.75
C HIS A 216 -5.34 -13.52 9.78
N ALA A 217 -4.23 -14.24 9.85
CA ALA A 217 -3.93 -15.20 10.90
C ALA A 217 -2.55 -14.83 11.47
N ASP A 218 -2.53 -14.33 12.72
CA ASP A 218 -1.37 -13.63 13.28
C ASP A 218 -0.85 -12.55 12.31
N THR A 219 0.40 -12.66 11.84
CA THR A 219 1.03 -11.76 10.86
C THR A 219 0.98 -12.28 9.42
N THR A 220 0.18 -13.31 9.13
CA THR A 220 -0.02 -13.85 7.79
C THR A 220 -1.30 -13.30 7.17
N LEU A 221 -1.17 -12.56 6.07
CA LEU A 221 -2.31 -12.10 5.28
C LEU A 221 -2.93 -13.31 4.57
N THR A 222 -4.23 -13.53 4.76
CA THR A 222 -4.99 -14.59 4.08
C THR A 222 -5.93 -13.97 3.05
N ALA A 223 -5.66 -14.20 1.77
CA ALA A 223 -6.49 -13.72 0.66
C ALA A 223 -7.42 -14.84 0.17
N THR A 224 -8.73 -14.60 0.14
CA THR A 224 -9.68 -15.48 -0.52
C THR A 224 -9.76 -15.11 -2.00
N MET A 225 -9.24 -15.98 -2.86
CA MET A 225 -9.17 -15.78 -4.30
C MET A 225 -10.26 -16.57 -5.00
N LYS A 226 -10.94 -15.94 -5.95
CA LYS A 226 -11.69 -16.64 -7.01
C LYS A 226 -10.77 -16.80 -8.21
N PHE A 227 -10.70 -18.01 -8.76
CA PHE A 227 -10.05 -18.31 -10.02
C PHE A 227 -11.07 -18.70 -11.08
N THR A 228 -10.85 -18.28 -12.32
CA THR A 228 -11.68 -18.60 -13.49
C THR A 228 -10.82 -19.33 -14.52
N THR A 229 -11.24 -20.52 -14.96
CA THR A 229 -10.41 -21.34 -15.86
C THR A 229 -10.41 -20.85 -17.31
N ASN A 230 -9.19 -20.73 -17.84
CA ASN A 230 -8.86 -20.45 -19.23
C ASN A 230 -8.68 -21.73 -20.07
N CYS A 231 -8.91 -22.92 -19.48
CA CYS A 231 -8.83 -24.20 -20.16
C CYS A 231 -10.15 -24.60 -20.86
N SER A 232 -10.05 -25.48 -21.86
CA SER A 232 -11.20 -25.94 -22.67
C SER A 232 -12.29 -26.59 -21.81
N SER A 233 -11.89 -27.44 -20.88
CA SER A 233 -12.77 -28.08 -19.91
C SER A 233 -13.02 -27.18 -18.69
N LYS A 234 -14.28 -26.81 -18.48
CA LYS A 234 -14.74 -26.02 -17.32
C LYS A 234 -14.69 -26.77 -15.98
N ASN A 235 -14.29 -28.05 -15.97
CA ASN A 235 -14.12 -28.86 -14.76
C ASN A 235 -12.72 -29.51 -14.68
N ALA A 236 -11.74 -29.00 -15.43
CA ALA A 236 -10.36 -29.47 -15.31
C ALA A 236 -9.75 -29.11 -13.95
N ALA A 237 -8.67 -29.80 -13.58
CA ALA A 237 -7.80 -29.41 -12.48
C ALA A 237 -6.57 -28.70 -13.05
N PHE A 238 -6.19 -27.54 -12.50
CA PHE A 238 -4.94 -26.86 -12.83
C PHE A 238 -3.88 -27.23 -11.80
N GLU A 239 -2.86 -27.95 -12.27
CA GLU A 239 -1.85 -28.65 -11.46
C GLU A 239 -0.45 -28.15 -11.84
N GLN A 240 -0.15 -26.89 -11.54
CA GLN A 240 1.12 -26.26 -11.92
C GLN A 240 1.84 -25.66 -10.71
N SER A 241 3.16 -25.81 -10.67
CA SER A 241 4.05 -25.09 -9.77
C SER A 241 4.44 -23.72 -10.34
N ASP A 242 5.21 -22.94 -9.57
CA ASP A 242 5.90 -21.75 -10.05
C ASP A 242 4.94 -20.65 -10.55
N ILE A 243 3.79 -20.53 -9.89
CA ILE A 243 2.72 -19.59 -10.22
C ILE A 243 2.82 -18.36 -9.32
N LYS A 244 3.40 -17.27 -9.83
CA LYS A 244 3.37 -15.97 -9.14
C LYS A 244 1.97 -15.38 -9.26
N ILE A 245 1.40 -15.03 -8.12
CA ILE A 245 0.16 -14.26 -8.03
C ILE A 245 0.54 -12.90 -7.45
N SER A 246 0.16 -11.83 -8.13
CA SER A 246 0.40 -10.45 -7.68
C SER A 246 -0.92 -9.69 -7.61
N ILE A 247 -1.26 -9.21 -6.42
CA ILE A 247 -2.43 -8.36 -6.15
C ILE A 247 -1.97 -6.91 -6.19
N LYS A 248 -2.69 -6.07 -6.92
CA LYS A 248 -2.43 -4.64 -7.07
C LYS A 248 -3.59 -3.81 -6.52
N ASP A 249 -3.29 -2.66 -5.96
CA ASP A 249 -4.30 -1.63 -5.66
C ASP A 249 -4.81 -0.91 -6.92
N SER A 250 -5.81 -0.05 -6.76
CA SER A 250 -6.43 0.73 -7.84
C SER A 250 -5.48 1.74 -8.50
N SER A 251 -4.32 2.03 -7.90
CA SER A 251 -3.25 2.84 -8.47
C SER A 251 -2.21 1.99 -9.22
N GLY A 252 -2.37 0.67 -9.24
CA GLY A 252 -1.47 -0.28 -9.92
C GLY A 252 -0.26 -0.71 -9.09
N ASN A 253 -0.14 -0.27 -7.83
CA ASN A 253 0.95 -0.70 -6.94
C ASN A 253 0.71 -2.14 -6.49
N VAL A 254 1.75 -2.98 -6.49
CA VAL A 254 1.63 -4.34 -5.94
C VAL A 254 1.56 -4.26 -4.41
N ILE A 255 0.47 -4.77 -3.86
CA ILE A 255 0.18 -4.80 -2.42
C ILE A 255 0.33 -6.20 -1.82
N ALA A 256 0.37 -7.26 -2.65
CA ALA A 256 0.82 -8.58 -2.24
C ALA A 256 1.36 -9.37 -3.45
N ALA A 257 2.41 -10.16 -3.26
CA ALA A 257 2.88 -11.11 -4.25
C ALA A 257 3.69 -12.26 -3.64
N ALA A 258 3.37 -13.47 -4.10
CA ALA A 258 4.07 -14.71 -3.75
C ALA A 258 3.96 -15.73 -4.89
N ILE A 259 4.76 -16.78 -4.83
CA ILE A 259 4.81 -17.88 -5.80
C ILE A 259 4.22 -19.13 -5.17
N PHE A 260 3.20 -19.70 -5.81
CA PHE A 260 2.41 -20.81 -5.27
C PHE A 260 2.66 -22.11 -6.06
N ASP A 261 2.53 -23.23 -5.36
CA ASP A 261 2.65 -24.57 -5.90
C ASP A 261 1.29 -25.30 -5.85
N PHE A 262 0.57 -25.31 -6.98
CA PHE A 262 -0.70 -26.02 -7.12
C PHE A 262 -0.52 -27.46 -7.62
N SER A 263 0.71 -27.96 -7.79
CA SER A 263 0.93 -29.38 -8.16
C SER A 263 0.56 -30.35 -7.01
N LYS A 264 0.66 -29.89 -5.76
CA LYS A 264 0.31 -30.65 -4.55
C LYS A 264 -1.11 -30.39 -4.06
N GLN A 265 -1.67 -29.22 -4.39
CA GLN A 265 -3.04 -28.83 -4.08
C GLN A 265 -3.69 -28.20 -5.33
N PRO A 266 -4.18 -29.03 -6.27
CA PRO A 266 -4.78 -28.60 -7.52
C PRO A 266 -5.91 -27.58 -7.38
N LEU A 267 -5.96 -26.61 -8.30
CA LEU A 267 -7.14 -25.77 -8.48
C LEU A 267 -8.21 -26.58 -9.24
N ALA A 268 -9.09 -27.26 -8.49
CA ALA A 268 -10.18 -28.05 -9.04
C ALA A 268 -11.38 -27.16 -9.42
N PHE A 269 -11.50 -26.82 -10.71
CA PHE A 269 -12.59 -25.99 -11.21
C PHE A 269 -13.93 -26.71 -11.21
N LYS A 270 -15.01 -25.96 -10.93
CA LYS A 270 -16.40 -26.43 -11.00
C LYS A 270 -17.22 -25.41 -11.77
N ASN A 271 -17.76 -25.81 -12.91
CA ASN A 271 -18.48 -24.93 -13.84
C ASN A 271 -17.66 -23.70 -14.30
N GLY A 272 -16.33 -23.82 -14.29
CA GLY A 272 -15.39 -22.78 -14.69
C GLY A 272 -14.66 -22.10 -13.53
N ASP A 273 -15.19 -22.18 -12.31
CA ASP A 273 -14.74 -21.39 -11.17
C ASP A 273 -14.12 -22.26 -10.07
N ALA A 274 -13.12 -21.73 -9.38
CA ALA A 274 -12.56 -22.30 -8.14
C ALA A 274 -12.39 -21.18 -7.10
N THR A 275 -12.50 -21.50 -5.81
CA THR A 275 -12.22 -20.57 -4.71
C THR A 275 -11.21 -21.19 -3.77
N VAL A 276 -10.10 -20.50 -3.54
CA VAL A 276 -8.96 -20.97 -2.74
C VAL A 276 -8.42 -19.83 -1.90
N LYS A 277 -7.99 -20.14 -0.68
CA LYS A 277 -7.30 -19.17 0.18
C LYS A 277 -5.79 -19.26 -0.03
N LEU A 278 -5.14 -18.12 -0.11
CA LEU A 278 -3.68 -17.99 -0.24
C LEU A 278 -3.13 -17.24 0.98
N ALA A 279 -2.05 -17.74 1.54
CA ALA A 279 -1.35 -17.17 2.69
C ALA A 279 -0.06 -16.46 2.23
N PHE A 280 0.03 -15.18 2.57
CA PHE A 280 1.18 -14.32 2.31
C PHE A 280 1.85 -13.95 3.63
N ASN A 281 3.14 -14.29 3.79
CA ASN A 281 3.93 -13.89 4.96
C ASN A 281 4.28 -12.39 4.93
N THR A 282 4.87 -11.86 6.01
CA THR A 282 5.24 -10.44 6.17
C THR A 282 6.25 -9.88 5.15
N ARG A 283 6.82 -10.72 4.27
CA ARG A 283 7.70 -10.33 3.15
C ARG A 283 7.04 -10.47 1.79
N GLN A 284 5.76 -10.83 1.77
CA GLN A 284 4.96 -11.10 0.57
C GLN A 284 3.74 -10.18 0.46
N TYR A 285 3.53 -9.27 1.42
CA TYR A 285 2.50 -8.24 1.34
C TYR A 285 2.98 -6.88 1.87
N TRP A 286 2.38 -5.83 1.32
CA TRP A 286 2.83 -4.43 1.33
C TRP A 286 1.67 -3.44 1.58
N ARG A 287 0.67 -3.93 2.31
CA ARG A 287 -0.48 -3.16 2.79
C ARG A 287 -1.08 -3.85 4.03
N PRO A 288 -1.39 -3.15 5.13
CA PRO A 288 -2.11 -3.75 6.25
C PRO A 288 -3.44 -4.37 5.79
N TYR A 289 -3.83 -5.49 6.40
CA TYR A 289 -5.02 -6.25 5.97
C TYR A 289 -6.32 -5.43 6.04
N ASP A 290 -6.40 -4.51 7.00
CA ASP A 290 -7.49 -3.55 7.23
C ASP A 290 -7.47 -2.35 6.27
N GLN A 291 -6.42 -2.22 5.44
CA GLN A 291 -6.21 -1.15 4.46
C GLN A 291 -6.24 -1.67 3.01
N ILE A 292 -6.78 -2.87 2.77
CA ILE A 292 -6.99 -3.46 1.43
C ILE A 292 -8.47 -3.45 1.09
N ASP A 293 -8.87 -2.58 0.16
CA ASP A 293 -10.18 -2.67 -0.50
C ASP A 293 -10.14 -3.67 -1.66
N ALA A 294 -10.67 -4.86 -1.44
CA ALA A 294 -10.71 -5.93 -2.44
C ALA A 294 -11.40 -5.50 -3.75
N SER A 295 -12.42 -4.63 -3.69
CA SER A 295 -13.22 -4.23 -4.85
C SER A 295 -12.46 -3.34 -5.85
N GLY A 296 -11.42 -2.65 -5.38
CA GLY A 296 -10.53 -1.83 -6.20
C GLY A 296 -9.28 -2.55 -6.71
N THR A 297 -9.12 -3.86 -6.44
CA THR A 297 -7.88 -4.58 -6.79
C THR A 297 -7.85 -5.17 -8.19
N GLN A 298 -6.63 -5.30 -8.73
CA GLN A 298 -6.35 -6.12 -9.92
C GLN A 298 -5.40 -7.25 -9.53
N THR A 299 -5.72 -8.50 -9.90
CA THR A 299 -4.79 -9.62 -9.75
C THR A 299 -4.11 -9.95 -11.09
N VAL A 300 -2.84 -10.36 -11.03
CA VAL A 300 -2.06 -10.85 -12.17
C VAL A 300 -1.51 -12.23 -11.82
N VAL A 301 -1.76 -13.22 -12.66
CA VAL A 301 -1.25 -14.59 -12.55
C VAL A 301 -0.16 -14.80 -13.60
N GLN A 302 1.02 -15.29 -13.18
CA GLN A 302 2.16 -15.53 -14.07
C GLN A 302 2.76 -16.91 -13.77
N ALA A 303 2.83 -17.78 -14.77
CA ALA A 303 3.42 -19.11 -14.65
C ALA A 303 4.95 -19.09 -14.86
N LYS A 304 5.61 -20.20 -14.48
CA LYS A 304 7.05 -20.43 -14.67
C LYS A 304 7.92 -19.35 -14.02
N GLN A 305 7.59 -18.97 -12.79
CA GLN A 305 8.26 -17.93 -12.01
C GLN A 305 9.15 -18.53 -10.94
N THR A 306 10.41 -18.12 -10.89
CA THR A 306 11.39 -18.65 -9.92
C THR A 306 11.12 -18.12 -8.51
N ALA A 307 10.89 -19.04 -7.56
CA ALA A 307 10.78 -18.73 -6.13
C ALA A 307 12.14 -18.41 -5.49
N ASP A 308 12.13 -17.56 -4.46
CA ASP A 308 13.28 -17.22 -3.64
C ASP A 308 13.19 -17.92 -2.26
N GLY A 309 13.74 -19.13 -2.18
CA GLY A 309 13.62 -20.01 -1.02
C GLY A 309 12.31 -20.80 -0.96
N GLU A 310 12.11 -21.49 0.16
CA GLU A 310 10.97 -22.40 0.39
C GLU A 310 9.65 -21.64 0.62
N PRO A 311 8.49 -22.26 0.32
CA PRO A 311 7.18 -21.70 0.66
C PRO A 311 6.99 -21.53 2.17
N ALA A 312 6.27 -20.47 2.54
CA ALA A 312 5.75 -20.30 3.89
C ALA A 312 4.84 -21.48 4.28
N ALA A 313 4.72 -21.75 5.58
CA ALA A 313 3.74 -22.72 6.06
C ALA A 313 2.31 -22.28 5.75
N ASN A 314 1.42 -23.24 5.50
CA ASN A 314 -0.01 -22.97 5.30
C ASN A 314 -0.63 -22.35 6.56
N ALA A 315 -1.48 -21.34 6.38
CA ALA A 315 -2.26 -20.74 7.45
C ALA A 315 -3.67 -21.36 7.48
N GLY A 316 -3.84 -22.43 8.25
CA GLY A 316 -5.09 -23.21 8.27
C GLY A 316 -5.36 -23.86 6.91
N ASP A 317 -6.44 -23.47 6.25
CA ASP A 317 -6.81 -23.90 4.89
C ASP A 317 -6.21 -23.03 3.77
N ALA A 318 -5.42 -22.00 4.11
CA ALA A 318 -4.74 -21.14 3.15
C ALA A 318 -3.36 -21.67 2.73
N ILE A 319 -3.13 -21.77 1.42
CA ILE A 319 -1.88 -22.28 0.83
C ILE A 319 -0.76 -21.25 1.02
N GLY A 320 0.35 -21.63 1.65
CA GLY A 320 1.50 -20.76 1.85
C GLY A 320 2.30 -20.53 0.57
N GLY A 321 2.59 -19.27 0.26
CA GLY A 321 3.41 -18.89 -0.89
C GLY A 321 4.92 -18.88 -0.58
N ALA A 322 5.74 -19.13 -1.58
CA ALA A 322 7.17 -18.82 -1.58
C ALA A 322 7.43 -17.36 -1.98
N ASN A 323 8.58 -16.83 -1.56
CA ASN A 323 8.91 -15.44 -1.82
C ASN A 323 9.16 -15.21 -3.32
N ILE A 324 8.87 -14.00 -3.78
CA ILE A 324 9.39 -13.47 -5.05
C ILE A 324 10.86 -13.06 -4.85
N ALA A 325 11.55 -12.70 -5.94
CA ALA A 325 12.94 -12.24 -5.88
C ALA A 325 13.15 -11.10 -4.86
N ASP A 326 14.17 -11.21 -4.02
CA ASP A 326 14.47 -10.25 -2.94
C ASP A 326 14.54 -8.78 -3.39
N SER A 327 15.00 -8.51 -4.62
CA SER A 327 15.05 -7.17 -5.20
C SER A 327 13.67 -6.56 -5.46
N ASP A 328 12.66 -7.38 -5.76
CA ASP A 328 11.28 -6.92 -5.88
C ASP A 328 10.65 -6.72 -4.49
N ILE A 329 10.97 -7.56 -3.50
CA ILE A 329 10.53 -7.38 -2.11
C ILE A 329 11.01 -6.05 -1.55
N GLU A 330 12.29 -5.73 -1.73
CA GLU A 330 12.89 -4.47 -1.29
C GLU A 330 12.27 -3.25 -2.00
N ARG A 331 12.00 -3.38 -3.30
CA ARG A 331 11.35 -2.34 -4.12
C ARG A 331 9.91 -2.09 -3.70
N TYR A 332 9.12 -3.14 -3.50
CA TYR A 332 7.74 -3.02 -3.06
C TYR A 332 7.64 -2.52 -1.62
N ALA A 333 8.55 -2.93 -0.73
CA ALA A 333 8.62 -2.38 0.62
C ALA A 333 8.92 -0.87 0.63
N GLN A 334 9.82 -0.36 -0.22
CA GLN A 334 10.05 1.09 -0.29
C GLN A 334 8.81 1.86 -0.78
N LEU A 335 8.09 1.32 -1.78
CA LEU A 335 6.83 1.89 -2.25
C LEU A 335 5.75 1.84 -1.16
N ALA A 336 5.69 0.76 -0.39
CA ALA A 336 4.76 0.57 0.72
C ALA A 336 4.99 1.59 1.84
N LEU A 337 6.26 1.81 2.22
CA LEU A 337 6.64 2.86 3.18
C LEU A 337 6.19 4.24 2.69
N SER A 338 6.45 4.57 1.43
CA SER A 338 6.06 5.85 0.83
C SER A 338 4.54 6.06 0.82
N TRP A 339 3.77 5.00 0.51
CA TRP A 339 2.31 5.03 0.57
C TRP A 339 1.80 5.16 2.02
N GLN A 340 2.36 4.40 2.96
CA GLN A 340 1.94 4.39 4.36
C GLN A 340 2.12 5.77 5.00
N LEU A 341 3.26 6.41 4.76
CA LEU A 341 3.52 7.79 5.19
C LEU A 341 2.44 8.76 4.70
N SER A 342 2.01 8.63 3.44
CA SER A 342 0.97 9.50 2.87
C SER A 342 -0.43 9.16 3.38
N HIS A 343 -0.71 7.90 3.71
CA HIS A 343 -1.97 7.43 4.25
C HIS A 343 -2.16 7.90 5.70
N ASP A 344 -1.13 7.71 6.53
CA ASP A 344 -1.19 7.94 7.97
C ASP A 344 -1.03 9.42 8.36
N ALA A 345 -0.64 10.29 7.41
CA ALA A 345 -0.34 11.71 7.64
C ALA A 345 -1.51 12.53 8.21
N SER A 346 -2.77 12.19 7.93
CA SER A 346 -3.92 12.87 8.54
C SER A 346 -4.09 12.50 10.01
N ASP A 347 -3.93 11.23 10.31
CA ASP A 347 -4.22 10.69 11.64
C ASP A 347 -3.10 11.03 12.62
N ALA A 348 -1.85 11.08 12.11
CA ALA A 348 -0.70 11.59 12.84
C ALA A 348 -0.86 13.07 13.28
N GLN A 349 -1.57 13.92 12.54
CA GLN A 349 -1.76 15.34 12.91
C GLN A 349 -2.45 15.53 14.26
N ASN A 350 -3.21 14.55 14.75
CA ASN A 350 -3.85 14.63 16.06
C ASN A 350 -2.82 14.77 17.20
N PHE A 351 -1.63 14.19 17.03
CA PHE A 351 -0.54 14.21 18.02
C PHE A 351 0.25 15.53 18.07
N TYR A 352 -0.13 16.57 17.31
CA TYR A 352 0.29 17.95 17.61
C TYR A 352 -0.31 18.50 18.91
N SER A 353 -1.37 17.85 19.44
CA SER A 353 -2.15 18.33 20.58
C SER A 353 -2.35 17.29 21.69
N THR A 354 -1.92 16.05 21.46
CA THR A 354 -2.00 14.92 22.41
C THR A 354 -0.72 14.09 22.31
N TYR A 355 -0.44 13.29 23.34
CA TYR A 355 0.69 12.37 23.32
C TYR A 355 0.31 11.05 22.66
N THR A 356 1.29 10.38 22.05
CA THR A 356 1.25 8.98 21.62
C THR A 356 2.55 8.29 22.08
N THR A 357 2.82 7.07 21.62
CA THR A 357 4.10 6.40 21.89
C THR A 357 4.80 5.96 20.61
N GLN A 358 6.07 6.33 20.47
CA GLN A 358 6.98 5.78 19.48
C GLN A 358 7.40 4.36 19.88
N LEU A 359 7.18 3.40 19.00
CA LEU A 359 7.53 1.97 19.13
C LEU A 359 8.77 1.57 18.34
N SER A 360 9.16 2.34 17.32
CA SER A 360 10.40 2.16 16.59
C SER A 360 10.81 3.43 15.84
N SER A 361 12.11 3.58 15.58
CA SER A 361 12.68 4.55 14.64
C SER A 361 13.80 3.86 13.88
N LYS A 362 13.68 3.76 12.55
CA LYS A 362 14.61 3.03 11.67
C LYS A 362 14.76 3.74 10.32
N LYS A 363 15.92 3.59 9.68
CA LYS A 363 16.17 4.09 8.32
C LYS A 363 16.92 3.06 7.48
N PHE A 364 16.84 3.19 6.16
CA PHE A 364 17.61 2.35 5.26
C PHE A 364 19.12 2.48 5.53
N GLY A 365 19.83 1.36 5.57
CA GLY A 365 21.28 1.32 5.83
C GLY A 365 21.69 1.50 7.30
N LEU A 366 20.73 1.63 8.23
CA LEU A 366 21.03 1.70 9.66
C LEU A 366 21.62 0.38 10.16
N GLU A 367 22.78 0.42 10.80
CA GLU A 367 23.31 -0.72 11.56
C GLU A 367 22.80 -0.67 13.00
N ALA A 368 21.81 -1.51 13.31
CA ALA A 368 21.20 -1.60 14.64
C ALA A 368 20.66 -3.00 14.91
N GLU A 369 20.65 -3.42 16.17
CA GLU A 369 20.09 -4.73 16.59
C GLU A 369 20.79 -5.92 15.91
N GLY A 370 22.07 -5.78 15.56
CA GLY A 370 22.89 -6.82 14.95
C GLY A 370 22.70 -7.00 13.44
N LYS A 371 21.94 -6.12 12.76
CA LYS A 371 21.75 -6.14 11.30
C LYS A 371 21.83 -4.76 10.67
N THR A 372 22.09 -4.72 9.36
CA THR A 372 21.84 -3.55 8.52
C THR A 372 20.39 -3.55 8.07
N TRP A 373 19.64 -2.49 8.37
CA TRP A 373 18.21 -2.40 8.08
C TRP A 373 17.94 -2.06 6.61
N GLN A 374 17.14 -2.88 5.96
CA GLN A 374 16.64 -2.69 4.59
C GLN A 374 15.16 -2.25 4.60
N TYR A 375 14.63 -1.73 3.49
CA TYR A 375 13.23 -1.26 3.44
C TYR A 375 12.25 -2.39 3.78
N LYS A 376 12.51 -3.61 3.29
CA LYS A 376 11.74 -4.82 3.63
C LYS A 376 11.72 -5.12 5.13
N ASP A 377 12.80 -4.85 5.86
CA ASP A 377 12.86 -5.06 7.31
C ASP A 377 12.06 -4.03 8.09
N ILE A 378 12.10 -2.77 7.64
CA ILE A 378 11.36 -1.66 8.26
C ILE A 378 9.86 -1.86 8.06
N TYR A 379 9.45 -2.24 6.84
CA TYR A 379 8.03 -2.49 6.55
C TYR A 379 7.51 -3.78 7.22
N GLU A 380 8.31 -4.84 7.27
CA GLU A 380 7.96 -6.05 8.03
C GLU A 380 7.77 -5.74 9.53
N GLN A 381 8.63 -4.93 10.14
CA GLN A 381 8.46 -4.50 11.53
C GLN A 381 7.16 -3.69 11.72
N PHE A 382 6.81 -2.82 10.76
CA PHE A 382 5.55 -2.09 10.79
C PHE A 382 4.33 -3.02 10.74
N LEU A 383 4.32 -4.01 9.83
CA LEU A 383 3.25 -5.00 9.77
C LEU A 383 3.10 -5.78 11.08
N GLN A 384 4.20 -6.22 11.69
CA GLN A 384 4.19 -6.89 12.99
C GLN A 384 3.63 -6.00 14.11
N LEU A 385 4.00 -4.71 14.13
CA LEU A 385 3.49 -3.76 15.11
C LEU A 385 2.03 -3.38 14.87
N ARG A 386 1.56 -3.26 13.62
CA ARG A 386 0.15 -3.00 13.25
C ARG A 386 -0.77 -4.16 13.63
N ILE A 387 -0.29 -5.40 13.55
CA ILE A 387 -1.03 -6.58 14.05
C ILE A 387 -1.12 -6.59 15.58
N LYS A 388 -0.06 -6.20 16.30
CA LYS A 388 -0.10 -6.09 17.77
C LYS A 388 -0.91 -4.89 18.25
N HIS A 389 -0.86 -3.78 17.51
CA HIS A 389 -1.49 -2.49 17.80
C HIS A 389 -2.26 -2.00 16.58
N PRO A 390 -3.58 -2.28 16.48
CA PRO A 390 -4.39 -1.96 15.29
C PRO A 390 -4.45 -0.47 14.91
N HIS A 391 -4.05 0.43 15.80
CA HIS A 391 -3.95 1.86 15.51
C HIS A 391 -2.57 2.31 15.02
N ALA A 392 -1.55 1.43 14.99
CA ALA A 392 -0.17 1.84 14.73
C ALA A 392 0.00 2.56 13.39
N LEU A 393 0.69 3.70 13.40
CA LEU A 393 0.89 4.58 12.26
C LEU A 393 2.38 4.73 11.95
N MET A 394 2.70 5.11 10.72
CA MET A 394 4.05 5.45 10.30
C MET A 394 4.17 6.93 9.97
N VAL A 395 5.24 7.57 10.48
CA VAL A 395 5.59 8.96 10.16
C VAL A 395 7.05 9.07 9.73
N TRP A 396 7.35 10.06 8.89
CA TRP A 396 8.70 10.40 8.48
C TRP A 396 9.22 11.50 9.38
N SER A 397 10.27 11.25 10.17
CA SER A 397 10.61 12.16 11.27
C SER A 397 10.94 13.59 10.83
N SER A 398 11.53 13.80 9.64
CA SER A 398 11.82 15.15 9.11
C SER A 398 10.57 16.00 8.82
N ASP A 399 9.36 15.42 8.81
CA ASP A 399 8.11 16.16 8.60
C ASP A 399 7.52 16.75 9.90
N TRP A 400 8.06 16.39 11.07
CA TRP A 400 7.48 16.75 12.38
C TRP A 400 8.46 17.50 13.28
N PRO A 401 8.06 18.63 13.89
CA PRO A 401 8.90 19.43 14.77
C PRO A 401 9.60 18.68 15.90
N THR A 402 8.99 17.64 16.49
CA THR A 402 9.57 16.88 17.61
C THR A 402 10.94 16.28 17.29
N TYR A 403 11.15 15.84 16.05
CA TYR A 403 12.40 15.22 15.61
C TYR A 403 13.37 16.19 14.93
N THR A 404 12.89 17.37 14.49
CA THR A 404 13.69 18.40 13.80
C THR A 404 14.11 19.57 14.70
N LYS A 405 13.55 19.67 15.92
CA LYS A 405 13.98 20.57 17.00
C LYS A 405 15.49 20.43 17.26
N GLY A 406 16.26 21.43 16.81
CA GLY A 406 17.73 21.45 16.90
C GLY A 406 18.43 21.65 15.55
N GLY A 407 17.71 21.60 14.43
CA GLY A 407 18.25 21.91 13.09
C GLY A 407 19.05 20.77 12.45
N GLY A 408 18.98 19.56 13.00
CA GLY A 408 19.51 18.34 12.37
C GLY A 408 18.51 17.73 11.38
N VAL A 409 19.02 16.95 10.43
CA VAL A 409 18.20 16.08 9.57
C VAL A 409 17.81 14.80 10.32
N SER A 410 16.52 14.47 10.31
CA SER A 410 15.94 13.30 10.98
C SER A 410 15.29 12.38 9.95
N ASP A 411 16.10 11.69 9.15
CA ASP A 411 15.63 10.89 8.02
C ASP A 411 15.33 9.43 8.42
N TYR A 412 14.22 9.24 9.16
CA TYR A 412 13.81 7.93 9.70
C TYR A 412 12.30 7.69 9.54
N TYR A 413 11.97 6.43 9.31
CA TYR A 413 10.62 5.90 9.47
C TYR A 413 10.41 5.63 10.97
N VAL A 414 9.46 6.36 11.54
CA VAL A 414 9.05 6.23 12.94
C VAL A 414 7.71 5.53 12.98
N ILE A 415 7.60 4.50 13.81
CA ILE A 415 6.35 3.75 14.03
C ILE A 415 5.78 4.20 15.36
N LEU A 416 4.57 4.76 15.34
CA LEU A 416 3.80 5.20 16.49
C LEU A 416 2.76 4.12 16.84
N SER A 417 2.33 4.03 18.10
CA SER A 417 1.23 3.14 18.50
C SER A 417 -0.13 3.59 17.98
N GLY A 418 -0.29 4.88 17.66
CA GLY A 418 -1.55 5.49 17.25
C GLY A 418 -2.54 5.72 18.41
N GLU A 419 -2.22 5.23 19.62
CA GLU A 419 -2.96 5.52 20.83
C GLU A 419 -2.77 6.98 21.24
N SER A 420 -3.82 7.60 21.77
CA SER A 420 -3.82 9.02 22.16
C SER A 420 -3.97 9.17 23.67
N PHE A 421 -3.06 9.92 24.29
CA PHE A 421 -2.95 10.09 25.73
C PHE A 421 -3.00 11.57 26.12
N GLY A 422 -3.68 11.86 27.24
CA GLY A 422 -3.76 13.22 27.79
C GLY A 422 -2.50 13.66 28.54
N THR A 423 -1.68 12.71 29.01
CA THR A 423 -0.45 12.98 29.75
C THR A 423 0.69 12.04 29.35
N THR A 424 1.92 12.41 29.70
CA THR A 424 3.11 11.56 29.53
C THR A 424 3.09 10.32 30.42
N ASP A 425 2.42 10.40 31.58
CA ASP A 425 2.34 9.32 32.55
C ASP A 425 1.40 8.21 32.05
N ASP A 426 0.27 8.58 31.42
CA ASP A 426 -0.66 7.64 30.79
C ASP A 426 0.02 6.85 29.66
N GLY A 427 0.77 7.53 28.78
CA GLY A 427 1.54 6.88 27.72
C GLY A 427 2.64 5.95 28.27
N SER A 428 3.31 6.35 29.36
CA SER A 428 4.36 5.54 30.00
C SER A 428 3.79 4.29 30.67
N ALA A 429 2.61 4.42 31.29
CA ALA A 429 1.85 3.31 31.84
C ALA A 429 1.39 2.34 30.73
N TRP A 430 0.96 2.86 29.57
CA TRP A 430 0.59 2.06 28.41
C TRP A 430 1.79 1.31 27.80
N CYS A 431 2.96 1.94 27.67
CA CYS A 431 4.19 1.25 27.27
C CYS A 431 4.45 0.04 28.17
N SER A 432 4.42 0.27 29.48
CA SER A 432 4.72 -0.74 30.50
C SER A 432 3.70 -1.88 30.52
N SER A 433 2.40 -1.60 30.37
CA SER A 433 1.35 -2.60 30.35
C SER A 433 1.37 -3.47 29.08
N ASN A 434 1.88 -2.96 27.97
CA ASN A 434 2.08 -3.68 26.71
C ASN A 434 3.41 -4.45 26.63
N GLY A 435 4.18 -4.47 27.73
CA GLY A 435 5.43 -5.22 27.87
C GLY A 435 6.65 -4.54 27.25
N TYR A 436 6.59 -3.24 26.97
CA TYR A 436 7.73 -2.48 26.46
C TYR A 436 8.58 -1.91 27.59
N THR A 437 9.89 -1.83 27.36
CA THR A 437 10.79 -1.03 28.21
C THR A 437 10.89 0.41 27.70
N SER A 438 11.46 1.31 28.50
CA SER A 438 11.77 2.69 28.07
C SER A 438 12.82 2.78 26.95
N ALA A 439 13.46 1.66 26.56
CA ALA A 439 14.29 1.61 25.37
C ALA A 439 13.47 1.32 24.09
N ASP A 440 12.30 0.70 24.21
CA ASP A 440 11.50 0.17 23.09
C ASP A 440 10.17 0.90 22.90
N CYS A 441 9.80 1.77 23.84
CA CYS A 441 8.59 2.60 23.79
C CYS A 441 8.86 3.95 24.47
N LEU A 442 8.80 5.04 23.71
CA LEU A 442 8.92 6.42 24.21
C LEU A 442 7.61 7.16 24.03
N VAL A 443 7.20 7.92 25.05
CA VAL A 443 6.06 8.84 24.92
C VAL A 443 6.51 10.10 24.18
N VAL A 444 5.76 10.47 23.15
CA VAL A 444 6.06 11.59 22.25
C VAL A 444 4.78 12.34 21.90
N ASP A 445 4.87 13.65 21.70
CA ASP A 445 3.94 14.38 20.82
C ASP A 445 4.60 14.51 19.42
N LEU A 446 3.95 15.21 18.49
CA LEU A 446 4.52 15.56 17.18
C LEU A 446 4.72 17.09 17.00
N GLN A 447 4.76 17.86 18.09
CA GLN A 447 4.98 19.31 18.13
C GLN A 447 6.45 19.68 18.40
#